data_AF-A0AAD0R095-F1
#
_entry.id   AF-A0AAD0R095-F1
#
_cell.length_a   1.000
_cell.length_b   1.000
_cell.length_c   1.000
_cell.angle_alpha   90.00
_cell.angle_beta   90.00
_cell.angle_gamma   90.00
#
_symmetry.space_group_name_H-M   'P 1'
#
loop_
_entity.id
_entity.type
_entity.pdbx_description
1 polymer ?
#
loop_
_entity_poly.entity_id
_entity_poly.type
_entity_poly.pdbx_seq_one_letter_code
_entity_poly.pdbx_strand_id
1 'polypeptide(L)'
;MANVQIQTLPLAQTLKCILLSWVLAAGFSDIACAADIGDCDTPEAMTARLKAEDQHSVASAQMITQDKMLFGMIFTMSGDRKVGYILKADQPLGDRAGKICVYNRMADVRLFDARKPGPSPDAMLTASDADALKRCDELAAQGKVRMADCSPYNSMLLAREAEGHRLVLQAFGAAKDASGIYRAASSLTTVVGNVSGSHNDDDRDPARPILGSILYSTLPDGATIYNATLVYVRYTDYGLAALR
;
A
#
# COMPACT_ATOMS: atom_id res chain seq x y z
N MET A 1 -3.79 32.08 -8.24
CA MET A 1 -4.98 32.11 -7.37
C MET A 1 -5.93 31.03 -7.90
N ALA A 2 -5.93 29.85 -7.27
CA ALA A 2 -6.68 28.69 -7.76
C ALA A 2 -8.03 28.61 -7.04
N ASN A 3 -9.08 28.41 -7.82
CA ASN A 3 -10.46 28.34 -7.38
C ASN A 3 -10.70 26.97 -6.73
N VAL A 4 -10.85 26.92 -5.40
CA VAL A 4 -11.13 25.69 -4.66
C VAL A 4 -12.64 25.46 -4.66
N GLN A 5 -13.11 24.59 -5.56
CA GLN A 5 -14.47 24.06 -5.49
C GLN A 5 -14.56 23.05 -4.35
N ILE A 6 -15.23 23.43 -3.27
CA ILE A 6 -15.62 22.53 -2.18
C ILE A 6 -16.78 21.68 -2.70
N GLN A 7 -16.50 20.45 -3.12
CA GLN A 7 -17.54 19.45 -3.37
C GLN A 7 -18.11 18.99 -2.04
N THR A 8 -19.37 19.34 -1.79
CA THR A 8 -20.18 18.77 -0.71
C THR A 8 -20.44 17.28 -1.01
N LEU A 9 -19.89 16.38 -0.20
CA LEU A 9 -20.20 14.95 -0.23
C LEU A 9 -21.70 14.73 0.04
N PRO A 10 -22.42 13.94 -0.78
CA PRO A 10 -23.85 13.72 -0.56
C PRO A 10 -24.07 12.73 0.58
N LEU A 11 -25.00 13.05 1.48
CA LEU A 11 -25.56 12.19 2.54
C LEU A 11 -26.16 10.85 2.04
N ALA A 12 -26.08 10.55 0.75
CA ALA A 12 -26.71 9.40 0.10
C ALA A 12 -25.92 8.08 0.22
N GLN A 13 -24.67 8.10 0.68
CA GLN A 13 -23.88 6.86 0.81
C GLN A 13 -24.17 6.09 2.11
N THR A 14 -24.48 6.76 3.22
CA THR A 14 -24.76 6.10 4.51
C THR A 14 -26.08 5.34 4.51
N LEU A 15 -27.05 5.73 3.67
CA LEU A 15 -28.36 5.07 3.58
C LEU A 15 -28.36 3.80 2.70
N LYS A 16 -27.35 3.61 1.83
CA LYS A 16 -27.34 2.49 0.87
C LYS A 16 -26.99 1.14 1.47
N CYS A 17 -26.23 1.07 2.56
CA CYS A 17 -25.96 -0.20 3.24
C CYS A 17 -27.09 -0.61 4.21
N ILE A 18 -28.01 0.29 4.59
CA ILE A 18 -29.05 0.02 5.62
C ILE A 18 -30.44 -0.28 5.02
N LEU A 19 -30.77 0.24 3.84
CA LEU A 19 -32.14 0.12 3.27
C LEU A 19 -32.44 -1.21 2.55
N LEU A 20 -31.49 -2.15 2.48
CA LEU A 20 -31.71 -3.48 1.89
C LEU A 20 -31.90 -4.61 2.92
N SER A 21 -32.19 -4.27 4.18
CA SER A 21 -32.28 -5.26 5.26
C SER A 21 -33.70 -5.78 5.58
N TRP A 22 -34.73 -5.40 4.81
CA TRP A 22 -36.14 -5.69 5.16
C TRP A 22 -36.89 -6.63 4.21
N VAL A 23 -36.24 -7.26 3.23
CA VAL A 23 -36.90 -8.26 2.38
C VAL A 23 -36.04 -9.53 2.31
N LEU A 24 -36.55 -10.59 2.98
CA LEU A 24 -36.12 -11.99 2.96
C LEU A 24 -34.95 -12.37 3.89
N ALA A 25 -35.32 -12.87 5.07
CA ALA A 25 -34.49 -13.71 5.92
C ALA A 25 -34.22 -15.07 5.24
N ALA A 26 -33.27 -15.12 4.32
CA ALA A 26 -32.58 -16.34 3.90
C ALA A 26 -31.27 -15.96 3.17
N GLY A 27 -30.15 -16.03 3.88
CA GLY A 27 -28.83 -16.20 3.25
C GLY A 27 -28.18 -14.99 2.58
N PHE A 28 -28.52 -13.74 2.95
CA PHE A 28 -27.70 -12.60 2.55
C PHE A 28 -26.42 -12.60 3.36
N SER A 29 -25.37 -13.19 2.78
CA SER A 29 -23.99 -12.80 3.10
C SER A 29 -23.96 -11.28 3.10
N ASP A 30 -23.70 -10.69 4.27
CA ASP A 30 -23.51 -9.26 4.41
C ASP A 30 -22.65 -8.78 3.25
N ILE A 31 -23.21 -7.90 2.41
CA ILE A 31 -22.43 -7.22 1.39
C ILE A 31 -21.54 -6.27 2.19
N ALA A 32 -20.40 -6.79 2.64
CA ALA A 32 -19.39 -6.03 3.35
C ALA A 32 -19.07 -4.84 2.45
N CYS A 33 -19.49 -3.64 2.88
CA CYS A 33 -19.31 -2.41 2.13
C CYS A 33 -17.81 -2.13 2.11
N ALA A 34 -17.15 -2.62 1.06
CA ALA A 34 -15.70 -2.68 0.97
C ALA A 34 -15.08 -1.28 1.15
N ALA A 35 -13.98 -1.17 1.89
CA ALA A 35 -13.37 0.13 2.18
C ALA A 35 -12.90 0.85 0.91
N ASP A 36 -13.38 2.09 0.71
CA ASP A 36 -12.98 2.93 -0.41
C ASP A 36 -11.69 3.70 -0.07
N ILE A 37 -10.85 3.98 -1.08
CA ILE A 37 -9.64 4.79 -0.89
C ILE A 37 -10.06 6.18 -0.39
N GLY A 38 -9.44 6.64 0.70
CA GLY A 38 -9.78 7.89 1.38
C GLY A 38 -10.85 7.75 2.47
N ASP A 39 -11.51 6.59 2.59
CA ASP A 39 -12.41 6.34 3.72
C ASP A 39 -11.63 6.42 5.03
N CYS A 40 -12.09 7.26 5.96
CA CYS A 40 -11.52 7.43 7.28
C CYS A 40 -12.58 7.13 8.34
N ASP A 41 -12.22 6.34 9.35
CA ASP A 41 -13.09 6.03 10.47
C ASP A 41 -12.28 5.96 11.78
N THR A 42 -12.95 5.86 12.93
CA THR A 42 -12.25 5.62 14.20
C THR A 42 -11.51 4.29 14.15
N PRO A 43 -10.43 4.10 14.95
CA PRO A 43 -9.71 2.83 14.98
C PRO A 43 -10.62 1.62 15.22
N GLU A 44 -11.62 1.73 16.10
CA GLU A 44 -12.55 0.66 16.45
C GLU A 44 -13.46 0.30 15.27
N ALA A 45 -14.06 1.32 14.62
CA ALA A 45 -14.96 1.13 13.49
C ALA A 45 -14.21 0.61 12.24
N MET A 46 -13.04 1.17 11.94
CA MET A 46 -12.17 0.68 10.86
C MET A 46 -11.74 -0.77 11.12
N THR A 47 -11.36 -1.11 12.36
CA THR A 47 -11.00 -2.49 12.73
C THR A 47 -12.18 -3.44 12.53
N ALA A 48 -13.39 -3.05 12.93
CA ALA A 48 -14.58 -3.87 12.74
C ALA A 48 -14.87 -4.10 11.25
N ARG A 49 -14.75 -3.06 10.41
CA ARG A 49 -14.90 -3.15 8.95
C ARG A 49 -13.88 -4.08 8.33
N LEU A 50 -12.60 -3.93 8.69
CA LEU A 50 -11.51 -4.79 8.21
C LEU A 50 -11.73 -6.25 8.60
N LYS A 51 -12.17 -6.52 9.83
CA LYS A 51 -12.51 -7.89 10.27
C LYS A 51 -13.66 -8.49 9.45
N ALA A 52 -14.67 -7.71 9.10
CA ALA A 52 -15.77 -8.17 8.25
C ALA A 52 -15.31 -8.56 6.83
N GLU A 53 -14.18 -8.00 6.37
CA GLU A 53 -13.53 -8.33 5.10
C GLU A 53 -12.38 -9.35 5.26
N ASP A 54 -12.33 -10.08 6.38
CA ASP A 54 -11.28 -11.05 6.73
C ASP A 54 -9.86 -10.45 6.63
N GLN A 55 -9.70 -9.15 6.90
CA GLN A 55 -8.41 -8.48 6.78
C GLN A 55 -7.59 -8.67 8.05
N HIS A 56 -6.34 -9.07 7.85
CA HIS A 56 -5.35 -9.24 8.90
C HIS A 56 -4.19 -8.28 8.66
N SER A 57 -3.71 -7.63 9.72
CA SER A 57 -2.49 -6.84 9.65
C SER A 57 -1.30 -7.76 9.40
N VAL A 58 -0.56 -7.54 8.32
CA VAL A 58 0.62 -8.34 7.92
C VAL A 58 1.93 -7.62 8.17
N ALA A 59 1.92 -6.29 8.08
CA ALA A 59 3.08 -5.47 8.37
C ALA A 59 2.65 -4.10 8.90
N SER A 60 3.58 -3.39 9.52
CA SER A 60 3.44 -2.00 9.93
C SER A 60 4.69 -1.22 9.54
N ALA A 61 4.55 0.08 9.36
CA ALA A 61 5.66 1.01 9.18
C ALA A 61 5.27 2.39 9.69
N GLN A 62 6.18 3.34 9.61
CA GLN A 62 5.89 4.75 9.75
C GLN A 62 6.27 5.46 8.46
N MET A 63 5.36 6.25 7.89
CA MET A 63 5.64 7.05 6.71
C MET A 63 6.25 8.39 7.14
N ILE A 64 7.35 8.80 6.50
CA ILE A 64 7.91 10.14 6.64
C ILE A 64 7.27 11.06 5.60
N THR A 65 6.62 12.12 6.05
CA THR A 65 6.10 13.19 5.17
C THR A 65 7.17 14.25 4.89
N GLN A 66 6.92 15.14 3.92
CA GLN A 66 7.89 16.17 3.50
C GLN A 66 8.25 17.15 4.63
N ASP A 67 7.32 17.42 5.53
CA ASP A 67 7.49 18.20 6.76
C ASP A 67 8.14 17.40 7.90
N LYS A 68 8.64 16.19 7.60
CA LYS A 68 9.35 15.28 8.52
C LYS A 68 8.49 14.76 9.67
N MET A 69 7.17 14.82 9.53
CA MET A 69 6.26 14.17 10.47
C MET A 69 6.18 12.67 10.16
N LEU A 70 5.99 11.88 11.21
CA LEU A 70 5.88 10.43 11.11
C LEU A 70 4.42 10.02 11.26
N PHE A 71 3.88 9.25 10.32
CA PHE A 71 2.52 8.73 10.39
C PHE A 71 2.53 7.22 10.46
N GLY A 72 1.75 6.64 11.38
CA GLY A 72 1.57 5.19 11.45
C GLY A 72 0.93 4.64 10.18
N MET A 73 1.53 3.58 9.63
CA MET A 73 1.03 2.83 8.47
C MET A 73 0.81 1.38 8.85
N ILE A 74 -0.31 0.81 8.42
CA ILE A 74 -0.61 -0.62 8.60
C ILE A 74 -0.90 -1.21 7.22
N PHE A 75 -0.28 -2.34 6.92
CA PHE A 75 -0.52 -3.12 5.71
C PHE A 75 -1.36 -4.33 6.10
N THR A 76 -2.46 -4.55 5.39
CA THR A 76 -3.41 -5.63 5.65
C THR A 76 -3.64 -6.48 4.40
N MET A 77 -4.13 -7.69 4.62
CA MET A 77 -4.39 -8.69 3.58
C MET A 77 -5.53 -9.61 4.04
N SER A 78 -6.41 -10.02 3.13
CA SER A 78 -7.40 -11.06 3.38
C SER A 78 -6.75 -12.42 3.62
N GLY A 79 -7.42 -13.35 4.32
CA GLY A 79 -6.91 -14.72 4.49
C GLY A 79 -6.63 -15.43 3.16
N ASP A 80 -7.42 -15.14 2.12
CA ASP A 80 -7.24 -15.66 0.76
C ASP A 80 -6.30 -14.82 -0.13
N ARG A 81 -5.72 -13.75 0.43
CA ARG A 81 -4.78 -12.81 -0.21
C ARG A 81 -5.32 -12.03 -1.42
N LYS A 82 -6.61 -12.14 -1.76
CA LYS A 82 -7.17 -11.44 -2.93
C LYS A 82 -7.32 -9.95 -2.74
N VAL A 83 -7.48 -9.48 -1.52
CA VAL A 83 -7.69 -8.06 -1.18
C VAL A 83 -6.73 -7.66 -0.07
N GLY A 84 -6.22 -6.44 -0.12
CA GLY A 84 -5.48 -5.85 0.98
C GLY A 84 -5.68 -4.35 1.06
N TYR A 85 -5.25 -3.76 2.17
CA TYR A 85 -5.29 -2.31 2.35
C TYR A 85 -3.96 -1.80 2.91
N ILE A 86 -3.58 -0.61 2.46
CA ILE A 86 -2.63 0.23 3.15
C ILE A 86 -3.44 1.26 3.92
N LEU A 87 -3.28 1.28 5.24
CA LEU A 87 -3.97 2.19 6.14
C LEU A 87 -2.98 3.20 6.68
N LYS A 88 -3.42 4.45 6.86
CA LYS A 88 -2.61 5.54 7.40
C LYS A 88 -3.37 6.22 8.54
N ALA A 89 -2.69 6.50 9.65
CA ALA A 89 -3.23 7.35 10.71
C ALA A 89 -3.48 8.79 10.22
N ASP A 90 -4.49 9.45 10.77
CA ASP A 90 -4.82 10.85 10.45
C ASP A 90 -3.91 11.87 11.17
N GLN A 91 -3.35 11.47 12.31
CA GLN A 91 -2.42 12.26 13.12
C GLN A 91 -0.99 11.69 13.07
N PRO A 92 0.03 12.54 13.28
CA PRO A 92 1.39 12.07 13.41
C PRO A 92 1.59 11.25 14.69
N LEU A 93 2.67 10.47 14.72
CA LEU A 93 3.09 9.71 15.89
C LEU A 93 3.43 10.65 17.05
N GLY A 94 3.02 10.24 18.24
CA GLY A 94 3.07 11.07 19.46
C GLY A 94 1.69 11.62 19.82
N ASP A 95 0.85 11.84 18.81
CA ASP A 95 -0.54 12.24 19.00
C ASP A 95 -1.47 11.02 18.95
N ARG A 96 -2.59 11.10 19.67
CA ARG A 96 -3.62 10.07 19.59
C ARG A 96 -4.34 10.18 18.24
N ALA A 97 -4.17 9.16 17.39
CA ALA A 97 -4.92 9.07 16.14
C ALA A 97 -6.43 9.09 16.42
N GLY A 98 -7.13 10.05 15.82
CA GLY A 98 -8.59 10.13 15.88
C GLY A 98 -9.24 9.23 14.84
N LYS A 99 -8.54 9.00 13.73
CA LYS A 99 -9.00 8.21 12.60
C LYS A 99 -7.88 7.40 11.97
N ILE A 100 -8.28 6.33 11.28
CA ILE A 100 -7.45 5.57 10.37
C ILE A 100 -8.10 5.64 9.00
N CYS A 101 -7.31 6.01 7.99
CA CYS A 101 -7.77 6.22 6.63
C CYS A 101 -7.21 5.14 5.70
N VAL A 102 -8.00 4.71 4.72
CA VAL A 102 -7.53 3.86 3.63
C VAL A 102 -6.65 4.69 2.70
N TYR A 103 -5.35 4.45 2.75
CA TYR A 103 -4.36 5.09 1.89
C TYR A 103 -4.36 4.47 0.49
N ASN A 104 -4.44 3.15 0.42
CA ASN A 104 -4.53 2.42 -0.84
C ASN A 104 -5.30 1.11 -0.64
N ARG A 105 -5.96 0.65 -1.70
CA ARG A 105 -6.57 -0.67 -1.78
C ARG A 105 -5.77 -1.52 -2.76
N MET A 106 -5.58 -2.78 -2.42
CA MET A 106 -4.73 -3.72 -3.14
C MET A 106 -5.52 -4.95 -3.57
N ALA A 107 -5.10 -5.56 -4.67
CA ALA A 107 -5.57 -6.84 -5.19
C ALA A 107 -4.39 -7.79 -5.47
N ASP A 108 -4.63 -9.11 -5.36
CA ASP A 108 -3.59 -10.15 -5.51
C ASP A 108 -2.33 -9.85 -4.67
N VAL A 109 -2.51 -9.84 -3.34
CA VAL A 109 -1.47 -9.48 -2.39
C VAL A 109 -0.49 -10.64 -2.23
N ARG A 110 0.79 -10.35 -2.43
CA ARG A 110 1.89 -11.29 -2.28
C ARG A 110 2.79 -10.82 -1.15
N LEU A 111 3.02 -11.69 -0.18
CA LEU A 111 4.02 -11.49 0.85
C LEU A 111 5.32 -12.19 0.47
N PHE A 112 6.43 -11.54 0.74
CA PHE A 112 7.77 -12.05 0.51
C PHE A 112 8.49 -12.11 1.83
N ASP A 113 9.39 -13.07 2.03
CA ASP A 113 10.16 -13.16 3.27
C ASP A 113 11.39 -12.25 3.21
N ALA A 114 11.23 -10.99 3.62
CA ALA A 114 12.30 -10.01 3.64
C ALA A 114 13.46 -10.35 4.62
N ARG A 115 13.40 -11.46 5.37
CA ARG A 115 14.54 -11.95 6.16
C ARG A 115 15.53 -12.76 5.31
N LYS A 116 15.12 -13.19 4.12
CA LYS A 116 15.97 -13.89 3.16
C LYS A 116 16.60 -12.89 2.18
N PRO A 117 17.91 -13.00 1.90
CA PRO A 117 18.57 -12.16 0.91
C PRO A 117 18.19 -12.56 -0.51
N GLY A 118 18.34 -11.62 -1.42
CA GLY A 118 18.16 -11.77 -2.86
C GLY A 118 16.77 -11.33 -3.32
N PRO A 119 16.67 -10.80 -4.55
CA PRO A 119 15.37 -10.48 -5.13
C PRO A 119 14.57 -11.77 -5.33
N SER A 120 13.30 -11.77 -4.96
CA SER A 120 12.42 -12.89 -5.29
C SER A 120 12.15 -12.89 -6.80
N PRO A 121 12.43 -13.99 -7.53
CA PRO A 121 12.15 -14.07 -8.96
C PRO A 121 10.68 -13.78 -9.29
N ASP A 122 9.76 -14.20 -8.42
CA ASP A 122 8.31 -14.01 -8.58
C ASP A 122 7.86 -12.55 -8.43
N ALA A 123 8.75 -11.70 -7.92
CA ALA A 123 8.51 -10.27 -7.81
C ALA A 123 8.93 -9.50 -9.05
N MET A 124 9.83 -10.06 -9.88
CA MET A 124 10.40 -9.35 -11.02
C MET A 124 9.38 -9.23 -12.15
N LEU A 125 9.37 -8.10 -12.84
CA LEU A 125 8.57 -7.93 -14.04
C LEU A 125 9.27 -8.55 -15.25
N THR A 126 8.49 -9.09 -16.18
CA THR A 126 9.02 -9.63 -17.44
C THR A 126 9.38 -8.53 -18.45
N ALA A 127 8.88 -7.30 -18.24
CA ALA A 127 9.18 -6.17 -19.11
C ALA A 127 10.65 -5.77 -19.04
N SER A 128 11.16 -5.24 -20.15
CA SER A 128 12.54 -4.76 -20.22
C SER A 128 12.68 -3.40 -19.55
N ASP A 129 13.88 -3.10 -19.04
CA ASP A 129 14.17 -1.77 -18.51
C ASP A 129 14.03 -0.67 -19.57
N ALA A 130 14.20 -1.01 -20.86
CA ALA A 130 13.99 -0.08 -21.96
C ALA A 130 12.52 0.33 -22.11
N ASP A 131 11.58 -0.61 -21.92
CA ASP A 131 10.14 -0.32 -21.95
C ASP A 131 9.75 0.59 -20.78
N ALA A 132 10.29 0.33 -19.59
CA ALA A 132 10.08 1.16 -18.42
C ALA A 132 10.62 2.59 -18.62
N LEU A 133 11.85 2.74 -19.16
CA LEU A 133 12.43 4.05 -19.45
C LEU A 133 11.61 4.82 -20.48
N LYS A 134 11.21 4.17 -21.57
CA LYS A 134 10.33 4.77 -22.57
C LYS A 134 9.02 5.25 -21.94
N ARG A 135 8.44 4.45 -21.04
CA ARG A 135 7.22 4.85 -20.34
C ARG A 135 7.47 6.01 -19.36
N CYS A 136 8.61 6.06 -18.67
CA CYS A 136 9.00 7.22 -17.88
C CYS A 136 9.07 8.49 -18.74
N ASP A 137 9.70 8.43 -19.92
CA ASP A 137 9.78 9.55 -20.87
C ASP A 137 8.39 10.04 -21.30
N GLU A 138 7.49 9.11 -21.65
CA GLU A 138 6.10 9.43 -22.01
C GLU A 138 5.35 10.13 -20.88
N LEU A 139 5.49 9.64 -19.65
CA LEU A 139 4.84 10.23 -18.48
C LEU A 139 5.42 11.61 -18.15
N ALA A 140 6.73 11.80 -18.32
CA ALA A 140 7.39 13.08 -18.12
C ALA A 140 7.01 14.11 -19.19
N ALA A 141 6.91 13.70 -20.46
CA ALA A 141 6.42 14.54 -21.55
C ALA A 141 4.97 15.00 -21.32
N GLN A 142 4.16 14.19 -20.61
CA GLN A 142 2.80 14.54 -20.19
C GLN A 142 2.75 15.39 -18.91
N GLY A 143 3.89 15.69 -18.28
CA GLY A 143 3.98 16.43 -17.02
C GLY A 143 3.45 15.66 -15.81
N LYS A 144 3.30 14.33 -15.91
CA LYS A 144 2.75 13.49 -14.82
C LYS A 144 3.80 13.09 -13.80
N VAL A 145 5.06 12.98 -14.21
CA VAL A 145 6.20 12.64 -13.36
C VAL A 145 7.40 13.49 -13.77
N ARG A 146 8.38 13.69 -12.87
CA ARG A 146 9.70 14.17 -13.28
C ARG A 146 10.54 12.97 -13.68
N MET A 147 11.37 13.10 -14.72
CA MET A 147 12.27 12.01 -15.12
C MET A 147 13.19 11.54 -13.99
N ALA A 148 13.66 12.47 -13.16
CA ALA A 148 14.50 12.15 -12.00
C ALA A 148 13.80 11.29 -10.93
N ASP A 149 12.46 11.20 -10.96
CA ASP A 149 11.67 10.45 -9.98
C ASP A 149 11.13 9.14 -10.55
N CYS A 150 11.44 8.81 -11.81
CA CYS A 150 10.97 7.62 -12.50
C CYS A 150 12.13 6.70 -12.88
N SER A 151 11.99 5.38 -12.66
CA SER A 151 13.04 4.40 -12.93
C SER A 151 12.47 3.04 -13.29
N PRO A 152 13.24 2.17 -13.99
CA PRO A 152 12.82 0.80 -14.23
C PRO A 152 12.67 -0.01 -12.94
N TYR A 153 11.55 -0.70 -12.80
CA TYR A 153 11.20 -1.46 -11.60
C TYR A 153 12.28 -2.47 -11.19
N ASN A 154 12.72 -3.30 -12.13
CA ASN A 154 13.66 -4.39 -11.88
C ASN A 154 15.03 -3.85 -11.45
N SER A 155 15.58 -2.88 -12.19
CA SER A 155 16.82 -2.19 -11.81
C SER A 155 16.71 -1.55 -10.43
N MET A 156 15.58 -0.90 -10.12
CA MET A 156 15.37 -0.28 -8.83
C MET A 156 15.30 -1.31 -7.69
N LEU A 157 14.61 -2.43 -7.87
CA LEU A 157 14.59 -3.51 -6.88
C LEU A 157 15.99 -4.07 -6.63
N LEU A 158 16.77 -4.31 -7.67
CA LEU A 158 18.14 -4.81 -7.56
C LEU A 158 19.06 -3.83 -6.82
N ALA A 159 18.95 -2.53 -7.13
CA ALA A 159 19.69 -1.49 -6.43
C ALA A 159 19.32 -1.44 -4.93
N ARG A 160 18.02 -1.54 -4.61
CA ARG A 160 17.53 -1.59 -3.23
C ARG A 160 18.00 -2.83 -2.47
N GLU A 161 17.99 -3.99 -3.12
CA GLU A 161 18.51 -5.22 -2.54
C GLU A 161 20.00 -5.09 -2.17
N ALA A 162 20.80 -4.45 -3.03
CA ALA A 162 22.23 -4.19 -2.75
C ALA A 162 22.45 -3.26 -1.53
N GLU A 163 21.47 -2.42 -1.22
CA GLU A 163 21.43 -1.55 -0.03
C GLU A 163 20.87 -2.28 1.21
N GLY A 164 20.46 -3.54 1.09
CA GLY A 164 19.86 -4.34 2.17
C GLY A 164 18.35 -4.13 2.32
N HIS A 165 17.71 -3.40 1.42
CA HIS A 165 16.25 -3.31 1.37
C HIS A 165 15.69 -4.52 0.65
N ARG A 166 14.74 -5.21 1.28
CA ARG A 166 14.15 -6.40 0.72
C ARG A 166 12.66 -6.23 0.52
N LEU A 167 12.12 -6.99 -0.41
CA LEU A 167 10.70 -6.97 -0.71
C LEU A 167 9.90 -7.54 0.45
N VAL A 168 8.92 -6.77 0.92
CA VAL A 168 8.01 -7.17 2.00
C VAL A 168 6.67 -7.61 1.44
N LEU A 169 6.11 -6.79 0.55
CA LEU A 169 4.79 -6.99 -0.04
C LEU A 169 4.77 -6.46 -1.47
N GLN A 170 4.04 -7.15 -2.34
CA GLN A 170 3.69 -6.68 -3.68
C GLN A 170 2.20 -6.93 -3.93
N ALA A 171 1.52 -6.02 -4.60
CA ALA A 171 0.12 -6.22 -4.97
C ALA A 171 -0.25 -5.31 -6.15
N PHE A 172 -1.32 -5.62 -6.87
CA PHE A 172 -1.90 -4.66 -7.81
C PHE A 172 -2.64 -3.57 -7.03
N GLY A 173 -2.49 -2.30 -7.42
CA GLY A 173 -3.41 -1.27 -6.95
C GLY A 173 -4.82 -1.63 -7.39
N ALA A 174 -5.83 -1.38 -6.58
CA ALA A 174 -7.23 -1.64 -6.91
C ALA A 174 -8.00 -0.33 -7.06
N ALA A 175 -8.73 -0.20 -8.16
CA ALA A 175 -9.59 0.95 -8.44
C ALA A 175 -11.02 0.50 -8.68
N LYS A 176 -11.96 1.37 -8.35
CA LYS A 176 -13.38 1.16 -8.57
C LYS A 176 -13.71 1.51 -10.01
N ASP A 177 -14.31 0.58 -10.76
CA ASP A 177 -14.78 0.85 -12.12
C ASP A 177 -16.12 1.62 -12.10
N ALA A 178 -16.63 1.97 -13.30
CA ALA A 178 -17.90 2.68 -13.43
C ALA A 178 -19.12 1.93 -12.86
N SER A 179 -19.02 0.61 -12.66
CA SER A 179 -20.07 -0.21 -12.04
C SER A 179 -20.00 -0.22 -10.51
N GLY A 180 -18.99 0.41 -9.92
CA GLY A 180 -18.78 0.40 -8.48
C GLY A 180 -18.00 -0.83 -7.98
N ILE A 181 -17.48 -1.68 -8.88
CA ILE A 181 -16.75 -2.90 -8.53
C ILE A 181 -15.25 -2.60 -8.53
N TYR A 182 -14.55 -3.08 -7.50
CA TYR A 182 -13.09 -3.02 -7.45
C TYR A 182 -12.44 -4.01 -8.40
N ARG A 183 -11.49 -3.53 -9.19
CA ARG A 183 -10.63 -4.34 -10.06
C ARG A 183 -9.18 -3.96 -9.87
N ALA A 184 -8.29 -4.91 -10.15
CA ALA A 184 -6.87 -4.59 -10.30
C ALA A 184 -6.71 -3.48 -11.35
N ALA A 185 -6.11 -2.38 -10.94
CA ALA A 185 -5.65 -1.31 -11.79
C ALA A 185 -4.32 -1.69 -12.44
N SER A 186 -3.94 -0.98 -13.50
CA SER A 186 -2.65 -1.16 -14.20
C SER A 186 -1.46 -0.58 -13.42
N SER A 187 -1.46 -0.73 -12.09
CA SER A 187 -0.36 -0.32 -11.22
C SER A 187 0.03 -1.44 -10.26
N LEU A 188 1.33 -1.56 -10.02
CA LEU A 188 1.93 -2.46 -9.04
C LEU A 188 2.35 -1.63 -7.82
N THR A 189 1.84 -1.99 -6.66
CA THR A 189 2.25 -1.45 -5.37
C THR A 189 3.31 -2.37 -4.78
N THR A 190 4.49 -1.84 -4.48
CA THR A 190 5.59 -2.60 -3.91
C THR A 190 6.05 -1.94 -2.62
N VAL A 191 6.13 -2.72 -1.55
CA VAL A 191 6.68 -2.29 -0.26
C VAL A 191 8.03 -2.97 -0.08
N VAL A 192 9.08 -2.16 -0.03
CA VAL A 192 10.43 -2.63 0.31
C VAL A 192 10.83 -2.09 1.68
N GLY A 193 11.64 -2.83 2.41
CA GLY A 193 12.19 -2.39 3.69
C GLY A 193 13.27 -3.34 4.18
N ASN A 194 14.17 -2.81 5.01
CA ASN A 194 15.10 -3.66 5.74
C ASN A 194 14.45 -4.15 7.03
N VAL A 195 13.89 -5.35 7.02
CA VAL A 195 13.27 -5.98 8.20
C VAL A 195 14.27 -6.76 9.07
N SER A 196 15.50 -6.93 8.59
CA SER A 196 16.57 -7.68 9.26
C SER A 196 17.54 -6.78 10.04
N GLY A 197 17.60 -5.49 9.72
CA GLY A 197 18.45 -4.52 10.37
C GLY A 197 17.67 -3.72 11.40
N SER A 198 17.77 -4.10 12.67
CA SER A 198 17.53 -3.15 13.76
C SER A 198 18.70 -2.16 13.80
N HIS A 199 18.43 -0.92 14.22
CA HIS A 199 19.44 0.09 14.56
C HIS A 199 20.44 -0.40 15.63
N ASN A 200 20.10 -1.49 16.33
CA ASN A 200 20.92 -2.10 17.38
C ASN A 200 21.71 -3.35 16.91
N ASP A 201 21.54 -3.81 15.67
CA ASP A 201 22.08 -5.12 15.23
C ASP A 201 23.25 -5.01 14.22
N ASP A 202 23.63 -3.79 13.76
CA ASP A 202 24.82 -3.57 12.93
C ASP A 202 25.81 -2.59 13.58
N ASP A 203 26.77 -3.15 14.31
CA ASP A 203 27.82 -2.41 15.00
C ASP A 203 28.75 -1.61 14.07
N ARG A 204 28.72 -1.85 12.75
CA ARG A 204 29.67 -1.26 11.79
C ARG A 204 29.15 0.00 11.13
N ASP A 205 27.84 0.23 11.10
CA ASP A 205 27.24 1.40 10.46
C ASP A 205 25.92 1.80 11.14
N PRO A 206 26.00 2.33 12.38
CA PRO A 206 24.81 2.68 13.18
C PRO A 206 23.94 3.78 12.56
N ALA A 207 24.41 4.42 11.47
CA ALA A 207 23.72 5.49 10.76
C ALA A 207 22.84 5.00 9.60
N ARG A 208 22.85 3.70 9.24
CA ARG A 208 21.93 3.17 8.21
C ARG A 208 20.51 3.20 8.75
N PRO A 209 19.60 4.02 8.21
CA PRO A 209 18.26 4.08 8.75
C PRO A 209 17.50 2.80 8.38
N ILE A 210 16.58 2.37 9.24
CA ILE A 210 15.62 1.27 8.96
C ILE A 210 14.62 1.78 7.92
N LEU A 211 15.11 2.07 6.71
CA LEU A 211 14.36 2.67 5.64
C LEU A 211 13.56 1.62 4.90
N GLY A 212 12.40 2.03 4.43
CA GLY A 212 11.62 1.34 3.44
C GLY A 212 11.04 2.32 2.45
N SER A 213 10.29 1.80 1.48
CA SER A 213 9.61 2.64 0.52
C SER A 213 8.34 1.95 0.04
N ILE A 214 7.33 2.77 -0.28
CA ILE A 214 6.23 2.37 -1.15
C ILE A 214 6.58 2.84 -2.55
N LEU A 215 6.57 1.91 -3.48
CA LEU A 215 6.87 2.12 -4.90
C LEU A 215 5.60 1.86 -5.69
N TYR A 216 5.33 2.69 -6.69
CA TYR A 216 4.26 2.47 -7.65
C TYR A 216 4.82 2.31 -9.05
N SER A 217 4.55 1.17 -9.68
CA SER A 217 4.99 0.86 -11.03
C SER A 217 3.81 0.76 -11.97
N THR A 218 3.94 1.26 -13.19
CA THR A 218 2.97 0.97 -14.26
C THR A 218 3.14 -0.46 -14.76
N LEU A 219 2.04 -1.05 -15.21
CA LEU A 219 2.04 -2.39 -15.80
C LEU A 219 1.55 -2.35 -17.26
N PRO A 220 2.12 -3.19 -18.14
CA PRO A 220 3.16 -4.19 -17.84
C PRO A 220 4.59 -3.62 -17.84
N ASP A 221 4.78 -2.37 -18.27
CA ASP A 221 6.07 -1.79 -18.66
C ASP A 221 7.09 -1.59 -17.52
N GLY A 222 6.65 -1.44 -16.27
CA GLY A 222 7.54 -1.32 -15.11
C GLY A 222 8.12 0.06 -14.84
N ALA A 223 7.62 1.14 -15.43
CA ALA A 223 8.02 2.50 -15.04
C ALA A 223 7.59 2.79 -13.60
N THR A 224 8.55 3.08 -12.72
CA THR A 224 8.32 3.10 -11.28
C THR A 224 8.68 4.43 -10.67
N ILE A 225 7.84 4.90 -9.74
CA ILE A 225 8.08 6.08 -8.93
C ILE A 225 8.18 5.74 -7.45
N TYR A 226 8.97 6.52 -6.73
CA TYR A 226 8.95 6.55 -5.26
C TYR A 226 7.75 7.33 -4.79
N ASN A 227 6.86 6.67 -4.05
CA ASN A 227 5.66 7.29 -3.55
C ASN A 227 5.80 7.77 -2.09
N ALA A 228 6.40 6.93 -1.24
CA ALA A 228 6.57 7.26 0.18
C ALA A 228 7.84 6.64 0.74
N THR A 229 8.54 7.40 1.59
CA THR A 229 9.61 6.89 2.45
C THR A 229 9.02 6.30 3.71
N LEU A 230 9.40 5.08 4.05
CA LEU A 230 8.99 4.40 5.26
C LEU A 230 10.16 4.29 6.24
N VAL A 231 9.85 4.18 7.52
CA VAL A 231 10.77 3.72 8.57
C VAL A 231 10.13 2.64 9.41
N TYR A 232 10.98 1.82 10.04
CA TYR A 232 10.55 0.74 10.95
C TYR A 232 9.54 -0.22 10.30
N VAL A 233 9.79 -0.60 9.04
CA VAL A 233 8.99 -1.63 8.36
C VAL A 233 9.17 -2.95 9.10
N ARG A 234 8.09 -3.53 9.61
CA ARG A 234 8.09 -4.75 10.42
C ARG A 234 6.91 -5.63 10.07
N TYR A 235 7.10 -6.95 10.05
CA TYR A 235 5.98 -7.88 10.04
C TYR A 235 5.26 -7.87 11.39
N THR A 236 3.97 -8.13 11.35
CA THR A 236 3.22 -8.56 12.53
C THR A 236 3.40 -10.07 12.76
N ASP A 237 2.93 -10.57 13.90
CA ASP A 237 2.91 -12.02 14.16
C ASP A 237 2.11 -12.78 13.09
N TYR A 238 0.97 -12.24 12.68
CA TYR A 238 0.18 -12.83 11.58
C TYR A 238 0.95 -12.80 10.25
N GLY A 239 1.59 -11.67 9.92
CA GLY A 239 2.40 -11.56 8.71
C GLY A 239 3.51 -12.61 8.66
N LEU A 240 4.23 -12.82 9.76
CA LEU A 240 5.26 -13.86 9.88
C LEU A 240 4.67 -15.26 9.71
N ALA A 241 3.49 -15.54 10.28
CA ALA A 241 2.81 -16.82 10.12
C ALA A 241 2.35 -17.06 8.68
N ALA A 242 1.95 -16.00 7.97
CA ALA A 242 1.45 -16.05 6.60
C ALA A 242 2.56 -16.16 5.54
N LEU A 243 3.86 -16.03 5.90
CA LEU A 243 4.99 -16.27 5.00
C LEU A 243 5.23 -17.76 4.69
N ARG A 244 4.52 -18.67 5.37
CA ARG A 244 4.64 -20.12 5.22
C ARG A 244 4.00 -20.64 3.94
#